data_AF-A0A946ED19-F1
#
_entry.id   AF-A0A946ED19-F1
#
_cell.length_a   1.000
_cell.length_b   1.000
_cell.length_c   1.000
_cell.angle_alpha   90.00
_cell.angle_beta   90.00
_cell.angle_gamma   90.00
#
_symmetry.space_group_name_H-M   'P 1'
#
loop_
_entity.id
_entity.type
_entity.pdbx_description
1 polymer ?
#
loop_
_entity_poly.entity_id
_entity_poly.type
_entity_poly.pdbx_seq_one_letter_code
_entity_poly.pdbx_strand_id
1 'polypeptide(L)' 'MGFDRSALEKLIARHGPVARIVVARTKGSVPRGPGAAMLVWQDGQSGTIGG' A
#
# COMPACT_ATOMS: atom_id res chain seq x y z
N MET A 1 6.84 -7.94 -6.69
CA MET A 1 6.08 -6.70 -6.92
C MET A 1 6.91 -5.55 -6.38
N GLY A 2 7.37 -4.65 -7.25
CA GLY A 2 8.21 -3.51 -6.89
C GLY A 2 7.38 -2.28 -6.55
N PHE A 3 8.06 -1.18 -6.24
CA PHE A 3 7.42 0.12 -6.08
C PHE A 3 7.04 0.69 -7.45
N ASP A 4 5.74 0.69 -7.78
CA ASP A 4 5.22 1.30 -9.00
C ASP A 4 5.05 2.82 -8.79
N ARG A 5 6.06 3.57 -9.22
CA ARG A 5 6.05 5.04 -9.16
C ARG A 5 4.93 5.65 -10.01
N SER A 6 4.64 5.11 -11.19
CA SER A 6 3.64 5.69 -12.09
C SER A 6 2.23 5.57 -11.52
N ALA A 7 1.93 4.42 -10.90
CA ALA A 7 0.67 4.23 -10.20
C ALA A 7 0.52 5.20 -9.02
N LEU A 8 1.59 5.42 -8.25
CA LEU A 8 1.57 6.37 -7.14
C LEU A 8 1.34 7.81 -7.62
N GLU A 9 2.02 8.24 -8.68
CA GLU A 9 1.85 9.59 -9.25
C GLU A 9 0.41 9.82 -9.69
N LYS A 10 -0.23 8.84 -10.35
CA LYS A 10 -1.64 8.92 -10.75
C LYS A 10 -2.58 9.06 -9.57
N LEU A 11 -2.34 8.31 -8.50
CA LEU A 11 -3.15 8.37 -7.29
C LEU A 11 -2.96 9.70 -6.55
N ILE A 12 -1.72 10.22 -6.49
CA ILE A 12 -1.45 11.53 -5.91
C ILE A 12 -2.17 12.63 -6.70
N ALA A 13 -2.05 12.61 -8.03
CA ALA A 13 -2.72 13.59 -8.89
C ALA A 13 -4.25 13.56 -8.74
N ARG A 14 -4.82 12.38 -8.51
CA ARG A 14 -6.28 12.20 -8.39
C ARG A 14 -6.83 12.49 -6.99
N HIS A 15 -6.11 12.09 -5.95
CA HIS A 15 -6.63 12.05 -4.57
C HIS A 15 -5.89 13.00 -3.61
N GLY A 16 -4.84 13.68 -4.07
CA GLY A 16 -3.98 14.51 -3.23
C GLY A 16 -2.95 13.66 -2.47
N PRO A 17 -2.64 13.96 -1.20
CA PRO A 17 -1.66 13.19 -0.44
C PRO A 17 -2.01 11.69 -0.36
N VAL A 18 -1.04 10.83 -0.66
CA VAL A 18 -1.17 9.36 -0.58
C VAL A 18 -0.09 8.81 0.35
N ALA A 19 -0.48 8.00 1.33
CA ALA A 19 0.41 7.22 2.17
C ALA A 19 0.58 5.81 1.60
N ARG A 20 1.82 5.31 1.57
CA ARG A 20 2.14 3.92 1.23
C ARG A 20 2.50 3.14 2.48
N ILE A 21 1.67 2.17 2.82
CA ILE A 21 1.89 1.26 3.94
C ILE A 21 2.54 0.00 3.39
N VAL A 22 3.62 -0.46 4.03
CA VAL A 22 4.35 -1.67 3.65
C VAL A 22 4.60 -2.51 4.88
N VAL A 23 4.32 -3.81 4.78
CA VAL A 23 4.70 -4.77 5.82
C VAL A 23 6.22 -4.96 5.76
N ALA A 24 6.92 -4.44 6.77
CA ALA A 24 8.37 -4.58 6.87
C ALA A 24 8.78 -5.96 7.40
N ARG A 25 8.02 -6.49 8.35
CA ARG A 25 8.28 -7.78 9.00
C ARG A 25 7.00 -8.36 9.57
N THR A 26 6.96 -9.68 9.71
CA THR A 26 5.86 -10.43 10.35
C THR A 26 6.42 -11.44 11.34
N LYS A 27 5.59 -11.92 12.26
CA LYS A 27 5.92 -12.98 13.23
C LYS A 27 4.76 -13.96 13.30
N GLY A 28 5.03 -15.26 13.16
CA GLY A 28 4.00 -16.30 13.07
C GLY A 28 3.39 -16.41 11.66
N SER A 29 2.29 -17.15 11.55
CA SER A 29 1.55 -17.27 10.29
C SER A 29 0.67 -16.04 10.07
N VAL A 30 0.87 -15.38 8.94
CA VAL A 30 0.06 -14.24 8.52
C VAL A 30 -0.31 -14.39 7.04
N PRO A 31 -1.52 -13.97 6.62
CA PRO A 31 -1.95 -14.10 5.23
C PRO A 31 -1.10 -13.30 4.24
N ARG A 32 -0.51 -12.19 4.71
CA ARG A 32 0.32 -11.27 3.90
C ARG A 32 1.62 -10.98 4.64
N GLY A 33 2.73 -11.33 3.99
CA GLY A 33 4.09 -11.23 4.55
C GLY A 33 4.80 -9.92 4.22
N PRO A 34 6.11 -9.85 4.50
CA PRO A 34 6.95 -8.71 4.13
C PRO A 34 6.83 -8.35 2.65
N GLY A 35 6.74 -7.05 2.35
CA GLY A 35 6.57 -6.54 0.99
C GLY A 35 5.11 -6.42 0.53
N ALA A 36 4.13 -6.97 1.26
CA ALA A 36 2.74 -6.61 1.07
C ALA A 36 2.55 -5.11 1.29
N ALA A 37 1.76 -4.46 0.44
CA ALA A 37 1.59 -3.01 0.47
C ALA A 37 0.14 -2.60 0.19
N MET A 38 -0.22 -1.44 0.74
CA MET A 38 -1.51 -0.79 0.53
C MET A 38 -1.27 0.72 0.41
N LEU A 39 -2.00 1.37 -0.50
CA LEU A 39 -2.01 2.82 -0.64
C LEU A 39 -3.28 3.37 0.02
N VAL A 40 -3.16 4.45 0.76
CA VAL A 40 -4.27 5.09 1.49
C VAL A 40 -4.23 6.59 1.25
N TRP A 41 -5.40 7.18 1.07
CA TRP A 41 -5.61 8.63 0.94
C TRP A 41 -6.86 9.01 1.74
N GLN A 42 -7.26 10.29 1.69
CA GLN A 42 -8.26 10.85 2.61
C GLN A 42 -9.58 10.07 2.69
N ASP A 43 -10.07 9.55 1.57
CA ASP A 43 -11.39 8.92 1.45
C ASP A 43 -11.34 7.50 0.85
N GLY A 44 -10.16 6.88 0.78
CA GLY A 44 -10.05 5.56 0.17
C GLY A 44 -8.70 4.87 0.27
N GLN A 45 -8.64 3.68 -0.32
CA GLN A 45 -7.44 2.85 -0.37
C GLN A 45 -7.36 1.99 -1.64
N SER A 46 -6.17 1.49 -1.94
CA SER A 46 -5.91 0.48 -2.97
C SER A 46 -4.97 -0.59 -2.46
N GLY A 47 -5.34 -1.87 -2.68
CA GLY A 47 -4.65 -3.03 -2.14
C GLY A 47 -5.09 -3.40 -0.73
N THR A 48 -4.44 -4.42 -0.16
CA THR A 48 -4.63 -4.82 1.25
C THR A 48 -3.36 -5.43 1.82
N ILE A 49 -3.07 -5.12 3.08
CA ILE A 49 -1.99 -5.73 3.86
C ILE A 49 -2.49 -6.72 4.92
N GLY A 50 -3.82 -6.91 5.03
CA GLY A 50 -4.45 -7.77 6.02
C GLY A 50 -5.74 -8.41 5.51
N GLY A 51 -6.45 -9.09 6.40
CA GLY A 51 -7.70 -9.81 6.13
C GLY A 51 -7.72 -11.13 6.88
#